data_AF-A0A7V2LNH1-F1
#
_entry.id   AF-A0A7V2LNH1-F1
#
_cell.length_a   1.000
_cell.length_b   1.000
_cell.length_c   1.000
_cell.angle_alpha   90.00
_cell.angle_beta   90.00
_cell.angle_gamma   90.00
#
_symmetry.space_group_name_H-M   'P 1'
#
loop_
_entity.id
_entity.type
_entity.pdbx_description
1 polymer ?
#
loop_
_entity_poly.entity_id
_entity_poly.type
_entity_poly.pdbx_seq_one_letter_code
_entity_poly.pdbx_strand_id
1 'polypeptide(L)' 'MSPLFQRKPEQTWKSDQFIWLENASDQHVKLHLPSGELRLDKGRKLRFQPDILDLPQVKSLIENGQLSVQE' A
#
# COMPACT_ATOMS: atom_id res chain seq x y z
N MET A 1 8.64 48.34 -6.23
CA MET A 1 9.12 47.02 -6.68
C MET A 1 8.86 46.02 -5.57
N SER A 2 7.86 45.17 -5.70
CA SER A 2 7.52 44.16 -4.68
C SER A 2 8.24 42.85 -5.00
N PRO A 3 8.88 42.19 -4.03
CA PRO A 3 9.52 40.91 -4.29
C PRO A 3 8.44 39.84 -4.49
N LEU A 4 8.49 39.18 -5.64
CA LEU A 4 7.72 37.97 -5.91
C LEU A 4 8.24 36.89 -4.96
N PHE A 5 7.50 36.64 -3.87
CA PHE A 5 7.69 35.45 -3.05
C PHE A 5 7.43 34.22 -3.94
N GLN A 6 8.49 33.63 -4.48
CA GLN A 6 8.40 32.27 -5.00
C GLN A 6 8.18 31.34 -3.81
N ARG A 7 6.90 31.05 -3.52
CA ARG A 7 6.54 29.90 -2.70
C ARG A 7 7.09 28.68 -3.42
N LYS A 8 8.15 28.08 -2.88
CA LYS A 8 8.52 26.71 -3.23
C LYS A 8 7.26 25.87 -3.02
N PRO A 9 6.82 25.05 -3.98
CA PRO A 9 5.70 24.15 -3.73
C PRO A 9 6.08 23.30 -2.52
N GLU A 10 5.28 23.36 -1.45
CA GLU A 10 5.39 22.40 -0.37
C GLU A 10 5.19 21.02 -1.00
N GLN A 11 6.22 20.19 -0.94
CA GLN A 11 6.10 18.82 -1.38
C GLN A 11 5.15 18.10 -0.41
N THR A 12 3.85 18.08 -0.73
CA THR A 12 2.80 17.51 0.12
C THR A 12 2.80 15.99 0.14
N TRP A 13 3.62 15.34 -0.68
CA TRP A 13 3.68 13.89 -0.82
C TRP A 13 5.07 13.39 -0.40
N LYS A 14 5.15 12.76 0.78
CA LYS A 14 6.32 11.96 1.20
C LYS A 14 6.15 10.55 0.64
N SER A 15 6.61 10.30 -0.59
CA SER A 15 6.42 9.03 -1.28
C SER A 15 7.58 8.04 -1.12
N ASP A 16 8.48 8.21 -0.15
CA ASP A 16 9.66 7.34 -0.07
C ASP A 16 9.41 6.06 0.74
N GLN A 17 8.31 6.02 1.48
CA GLN A 17 7.92 4.87 2.28
C GLN A 17 6.90 4.04 1.52
N PHE A 18 7.27 2.80 1.27
CA PHE A 18 6.40 1.79 0.70
C PHE A 18 6.59 0.52 1.49
N ILE A 19 5.58 -0.34 1.44
CA ILE A 19 5.67 -1.69 1.99
C ILE A 19 5.41 -2.69 0.87
N TRP A 20 5.86 -3.92 1.09
CA TRP A 20 5.51 -5.05 0.26
C TRP A 20 4.45 -5.87 0.95
N LEU A 21 3.33 -6.10 0.27
CA LEU A 21 2.36 -7.12 0.67
C LEU A 21 2.62 -8.37 -0.16
N GLU A 22 2.94 -9.46 0.54
CA GLU A 22 3.15 -10.78 -0.04
C GLU A 22 2.01 -11.73 0.34
N ASN A 23 1.52 -12.50 -0.62
CA ASN A 23 0.62 -13.61 -0.32
C ASN A 23 1.40 -14.79 0.26
N ALA A 24 1.27 -14.97 1.57
CA ALA A 24 1.90 -16.03 2.34
C ALA A 24 1.07 -17.32 2.37
N SER A 25 -0.15 -17.30 1.82
CA SER A 25 -1.03 -18.46 1.75
C SER A 25 -0.86 -19.28 0.47
N ASP A 26 -1.42 -20.49 0.49
CA ASP A 26 -1.52 -21.35 -0.69
C ASP A 26 -2.71 -21.01 -1.61
N GLN A 27 -3.52 -20.03 -1.25
CA GLN A 27 -4.73 -19.64 -1.99
C GLN A 27 -4.57 -18.30 -2.69
N HIS A 28 -5.42 -18.01 -3.69
CA HIS A 28 -5.47 -16.69 -4.29
C HIS A 28 -6.12 -15.70 -3.32
N VAL A 29 -5.42 -14.60 -3.02
CA VAL A 29 -5.98 -13.50 -2.23
C VAL A 29 -6.54 -12.46 -3.19
N LYS A 30 -7.80 -12.08 -3.00
CA LYS A 30 -8.44 -10.96 -3.70
C LYS A 30 -8.57 -9.78 -2.76
N LEU A 31 -7.96 -8.66 -3.13
CA LEU A 31 -8.09 -7.38 -2.44
C LEU A 31 -9.11 -6.51 -3.17
N HIS A 32 -10.08 -5.99 -2.41
CA HIS A 32 -11.05 -5.02 -2.92
C HIS A 32 -10.53 -3.62 -2.59
N LEU A 33 -9.78 -3.04 -3.53
CA LEU A 33 -9.19 -1.72 -3.37
C LEU A 33 -10.13 -0.63 -3.94
N PRO A 34 -10.00 0.63 -3.50
CA PRO A 34 -10.74 1.73 -4.11
C PRO A 34 -10.50 1.88 -5.62
N SER A 35 -9.33 1.47 -6.09
CA SER A 35 -8.96 1.46 -7.51
C SER A 35 -9.48 0.25 -8.29
N GLY A 36 -10.12 -0.72 -7.63
CA GLY A 36 -10.61 -1.96 -8.22
C GLY A 36 -10.12 -3.22 -7.51
N GLU A 37 -10.47 -4.37 -8.08
CA GLU A 37 -10.04 -5.66 -7.54
C GLU A 37 -8.61 -6.00 -7.94
N LEU A 38 -7.81 -6.43 -6.97
CA LEU A 38 -6.46 -6.91 -7.19
C LEU A 38 -6.34 -8.36 -6.73
N ARG A 39 -5.84 -9.22 -7.60
CA ARG A 39 -5.54 -10.62 -7.27
C ARG A 39 -4.04 -10.77 -6.98
N LEU A 40 -3.73 -11.29 -5.80
CA LEU A 40 -2.40 -11.73 -5.39
C LEU A 40 -2.35 -13.26 -5.42
N ASP A 41 -1.65 -13.82 -6.41
CA ASP A 41 -1.39 -15.27 -6.45
C ASP A 41 -0.40 -15.71 -5.36
N LYS A 42 -0.37 -17.01 -5.05
CA LYS A 42 0.56 -17.61 -4.08
C LYS A 42 2.01 -17.13 -4.32
N GLY A 43 2.66 -16.61 -3.26
CA GLY A 43 4.03 -16.12 -3.29
C GLY A 43 4.26 -14.85 -4.13
N ARG A 44 3.19 -14.23 -4.64
CA ARG A 44 3.30 -12.91 -5.27
C ARG A 44 3.41 -11.85 -4.19
N LYS A 45 4.27 -10.87 -4.46
CA LYS A 45 4.38 -9.64 -3.68
C LYS A 45 4.21 -8.41 -4.55
N LEU A 46 3.54 -7.40 -4.01
CA LEU A 46 3.32 -6.12 -4.66
C LEU A 46 3.62 -4.97 -3.70
N ARG A 47 4.03 -3.85 -4.27
CA ARG A 47 4.40 -2.65 -3.55
C ARG A 47 3.17 -1.77 -3.33
N PHE A 48 2.99 -1.31 -2.11
CA PHE A 48 1.89 -0.43 -1.72
C PHE A 48 2.41 0.74 -0.89
N GLN A 49 1.59 1.78 -0.80
CA GLN A 49 1.75 2.78 0.25
C GLN A 49 1.38 2.18 1.61
N PRO A 50 1.93 2.67 2.73
CA PRO A 50 1.65 2.13 4.06
C PRO A 50 0.17 2.24 4.49
N ASP A 51 -0.59 3.18 3.91
CA ASP A 51 -2.02 3.37 4.14
C ASP A 51 -2.88 2.17 3.73
N ILE A 52 -2.36 1.26 2.89
CA ILE A 52 -3.00 -0.02 2.58
C ILE A 52 -3.30 -0.84 3.84
N LEU A 53 -2.48 -0.67 4.89
CA LEU A 53 -2.65 -1.36 6.17
C LEU A 53 -3.87 -0.86 6.93
N ASP A 54 -4.44 0.29 6.58
CA ASP A 54 -5.66 0.81 7.22
C ASP A 54 -6.94 0.14 6.71
N LEU A 55 -6.88 -0.57 5.57
CA LEU A 55 -8.01 -1.30 5.03
C LEU A 55 -8.38 -2.48 5.95
N PRO A 56 -9.63 -2.59 6.45
CA PRO A 56 -10.04 -3.68 7.34
C PRO A 56 -9.78 -5.07 6.75
N GLN A 57 -10.00 -5.23 5.45
CA GLN A 57 -9.72 -6.48 4.74
C GLN A 57 -8.24 -6.87 4.85
N VAL A 58 -7.32 -5.91 4.62
CA VAL A 58 -5.88 -6.17 4.64
C VAL A 58 -5.44 -6.54 6.06
N LYS A 59 -5.93 -5.83 7.08
CA LYS A 59 -5.68 -6.18 8.50
C LYS A 59 -6.09 -7.61 8.80
N SER A 60 -7.32 -7.98 8.46
CA SER A 60 -7.83 -9.34 8.69
C SER A 60 -7.03 -10.41 7.94
N LEU A 61 -6.59 -10.13 6.71
CA LEU A 61 -5.76 -11.07 5.94
C LEU A 61 -4.36 -11.25 6.56
N ILE A 62 -3.78 -10.19 7.14
CA ILE A 62 -2.51 -10.26 7.87
C ILE A 62 -2.69 -11.03 9.19
N GLU A 63 -3.73 -10.71 9.96
CA GLU A 63 -4.04 -11.39 11.23
C GLU A 63 -4.29 -12.90 11.05
N ASN A 64 -4.90 -13.29 9.93
CA ASN A 64 -5.10 -14.69 9.56
C ASN A 64 -3.88 -15.36 8.89
N GLY A 65 -2.76 -14.65 8.77
CA GLY A 65 -1.52 -15.16 8.17
C GLY A 65 -1.57 -15.38 6.65
N GLN A 66 -2.58 -14.85 5.97
CA GLN A 66 -2.72 -14.98 4.51
C GLN A 66 -1.88 -13.94 3.75
N LEU A 67 -1.64 -12.78 4.37
CA LEU A 67 -0.73 -11.75 3.87
C LEU A 67 0.42 -11.53 4.86
N SER A 68 1.59 -11.22 4.30
CA SER A 68 2.76 -10.80 5.05
C SER A 68 3.21 -9.42 4.60
N VAL A 69 3.63 -8.59 5.56
CA VAL A 69 4.18 -7.25 5.32
C VAL A 69 5.69 -7.33 5.36
N GLN A 70 6.37 -6.78 4.36
CA GLN A 70 7.82 -6.63 4.34
C GLN A 70 8.17 -5.15 4.10
N GLU A 71 9.24 -4.67 4.74
CA GLU A 71 9.79 -3.31 4.57
C GLU A 71 10.69 -3.21 3.32
#